data_AF-A0A9W9SQA9-F1
#
_entry.id   AF-A0A9W9SQA9-F1
#
_cell.length_a   1.000
_cell.length_b   1.000
_cell.length_c   1.000
_cell.angle_alpha   90.00
_cell.angle_beta   90.00
_cell.angle_gamma   90.00
#
_symmetry.space_group_name_H-M   'P 1'
#
loop_
_entity.id
_entity.type
_entity.pdbx_description
1 polymer ?
#
loop_
_entity_poly.entity_id
_entity_poly.type
_entity_poly.pdbx_seq_one_letter_code
_entity_poly.pdbx_strand_id
1 'polypeptide(L)'
;MRTRSAPVSKAKKSEDQTKTKTLVAAEKPNKTFILPSSTSDNARLVSLPDPQSGELTRYFFCPDRGIYEFTVVAPPAHLARSILFTPRTRETSSPSEDENKDTEPSQGSVTKKAEFLVATPIDAMFFMVPLLAPSSKSGRSLFQPLDDIIDSQDDMPKHLRQVLYDDEFRSSLLARAEAISEVVEAGDEKMFRFNETKLVQELIKKAERIADRGLPASLEERFVRQALATPLMAVKREDVATSQEPSNESQESASKSEERQDSPSTVGTTATPSVTTPAGESTPVSQPSEESTIPDHITRLLRISTALSFMKESYLSATVASRLDEIIASAESPIDFKPLKDCLKEIAELRAQALASRDMSNFSRKRALDDEEEDTREEKKRRKEEEEKKSKAAESQAVKKLKKVNTSGMQKMSSFFAKAAPKKT
;
A
#
# COMPACT_ATOMS: atom_id res chain seq x y z
N MET A 1 -79.63 46.82 -6.44
CA MET A 1 -79.19 46.35 -7.77
C MET A 1 -77.67 46.43 -7.86
N ARG A 2 -77.04 45.32 -8.25
CA ARG A 2 -75.74 45.11 -8.92
C ARG A 2 -74.56 46.12 -8.79
N THR A 3 -73.42 45.49 -8.47
CA THR A 3 -72.08 45.52 -9.12
C THR A 3 -70.96 46.44 -8.63
N ARG A 4 -69.82 45.75 -8.38
CA ARG A 4 -68.41 46.08 -8.68
C ARG A 4 -67.82 47.29 -7.91
N SER A 5 -66.57 47.35 -7.47
CA SER A 5 -65.32 46.59 -7.69
C SER A 5 -64.28 47.16 -6.72
N ALA A 6 -63.24 46.39 -6.37
CA ALA A 6 -62.11 46.85 -5.56
C ALA A 6 -61.22 47.88 -6.28
N PRO A 7 -60.50 48.73 -5.52
CA PRO A 7 -59.09 49.05 -5.80
C PRO A 7 -58.21 48.96 -4.53
N VAL A 8 -57.09 48.23 -4.55
CA VAL A 8 -55.70 48.64 -4.87
C VAL A 8 -54.98 49.42 -3.76
N SER A 9 -54.04 48.69 -3.14
CA SER A 9 -52.70 49.05 -2.61
C SER A 9 -52.49 50.23 -1.64
N LYS A 10 -51.84 49.92 -0.50
CA LYS A 10 -50.61 50.63 -0.07
C LYS A 10 -49.70 49.72 0.77
N ALA A 11 -48.42 49.81 0.45
CA ALA A 11 -47.23 49.04 0.82
C ALA A 11 -46.94 48.80 2.32
N LYS A 12 -46.10 47.78 2.58
CA LYS A 12 -44.91 47.76 3.47
C LYS A 12 -44.03 46.55 3.07
N LYS A 13 -42.79 46.77 2.61
CA LYS A 13 -41.48 46.56 3.33
C LYS A 13 -41.37 45.18 3.97
N SER A 14 -40.27 44.42 3.92
CA SER A 14 -38.97 44.42 3.24
C SER A 14 -38.27 43.21 3.84
N GLU A 15 -37.72 42.29 3.06
CA GLU A 15 -36.69 41.37 3.56
C GLU A 15 -35.83 40.89 2.39
N ASP A 16 -34.58 41.36 2.41
CA ASP A 16 -33.49 40.90 1.55
C ASP A 16 -33.26 39.41 1.82
N GLN A 17 -33.61 38.57 0.85
CA GLN A 17 -33.07 37.22 0.77
C GLN A 17 -31.83 37.26 -0.11
N THR A 18 -30.67 37.20 0.53
CA THR A 18 -29.39 36.88 -0.08
C THR A 18 -29.53 35.52 -0.78
N LYS A 19 -29.84 35.54 -2.08
CA LYS A 19 -29.85 34.33 -2.91
C LYS A 19 -28.42 33.83 -3.01
N THR A 20 -28.07 32.83 -2.20
CA THR A 20 -26.91 31.98 -2.44
C THR A 20 -27.05 31.38 -3.83
N LYS A 21 -26.31 31.91 -4.81
CA LYS A 21 -26.23 31.36 -6.16
C LYS A 21 -25.60 29.97 -6.05
N THR A 22 -26.39 28.94 -6.29
CA THR A 22 -25.92 27.56 -6.40
C THR A 22 -24.91 27.48 -7.54
N LEU A 23 -23.68 27.08 -7.23
CA LEU A 23 -22.64 26.88 -8.24
C LEU A 23 -23.04 25.73 -9.17
N VAL A 24 -22.93 25.96 -10.48
CA VAL A 24 -23.27 24.98 -11.51
C VAL A 24 -22.17 23.93 -11.57
N ALA A 25 -22.55 22.64 -11.49
CA ALA A 25 -21.62 21.54 -11.71
C ALA A 25 -21.16 21.57 -13.17
N ALA A 26 -19.85 21.51 -13.42
CA ALA A 26 -19.32 21.55 -14.78
C ALA A 26 -19.90 20.41 -15.63
N GLU A 27 -20.54 20.75 -16.76
CA GLU A 27 -21.11 19.78 -17.71
C GLU A 27 -20.04 18.90 -18.36
N LYS A 28 -18.78 19.35 -18.33
CA LYS A 28 -17.59 18.59 -18.77
C LYS A 28 -16.73 18.24 -17.56
N PRO A 29 -16.27 16.98 -17.41
CA PRO A 29 -15.38 16.61 -16.34
C PRO A 29 -14.03 17.33 -16.52
N ASN A 30 -13.73 18.26 -15.60
CA ASN A 30 -12.46 18.95 -15.57
C ASN A 30 -11.46 18.13 -14.74
N LYS A 31 -10.36 17.72 -15.35
CA LYS A 31 -9.22 17.10 -14.67
C LYS A 31 -8.16 18.13 -14.35
N THR A 32 -7.59 18.05 -13.15
CA THR A 32 -6.51 18.94 -12.72
C THR A 32 -5.16 18.28 -12.96
N PHE A 33 -4.28 18.94 -13.71
CA PHE A 33 -2.94 18.45 -13.98
C PHE A 33 -1.90 19.34 -13.30
N ILE A 34 -0.85 18.72 -12.77
CA ILE A 34 0.39 19.39 -12.36
C ILE A 34 1.44 18.99 -13.39
N LEU A 35 1.80 19.93 -14.27
CA LEU A 35 2.77 19.73 -15.34
C LEU A 35 4.12 20.39 -14.98
N PRO A 36 5.23 19.93 -15.59
CA PRO A 36 6.51 20.62 -15.45
C PRO A 36 6.39 22.08 -15.92
N SER A 37 7.08 23.01 -15.28
CA SER A 37 6.97 24.46 -15.58
C SER A 37 7.64 24.87 -16.90
N SER A 38 8.56 24.07 -17.38
CA SER A 38 9.46 24.38 -18.49
C SER A 38 9.32 23.29 -19.56
N THR A 39 8.16 23.29 -20.20
CA THR A 39 7.79 22.36 -21.26
C THR A 39 8.02 23.01 -22.62
N SER A 40 8.45 22.21 -23.59
CA SER A 40 8.60 22.64 -24.99
C SER A 40 7.23 22.95 -25.61
N ASP A 41 7.21 23.73 -26.68
CA ASP A 41 5.99 24.01 -27.44
C ASP A 41 5.39 22.76 -28.09
N ASN A 42 6.23 21.76 -28.39
CA ASN A 42 5.84 20.46 -28.95
C ASN A 42 5.36 19.44 -27.90
N ALA A 43 5.20 19.86 -26.63
CA ALA A 43 4.80 18.96 -25.57
C ALA A 43 3.34 18.52 -25.73
N ARG A 44 3.09 17.21 -25.63
CA ARG A 44 1.80 16.60 -25.99
C ARG A 44 1.42 15.46 -25.06
N LEU A 45 0.11 15.22 -24.94
CA LEU A 45 -0.42 14.04 -24.27
C LEU A 45 -0.45 12.87 -25.26
N VAL A 46 0.28 11.81 -24.93
CA VAL A 46 0.39 10.60 -25.75
C VAL A 46 -0.21 9.40 -25.03
N SER A 47 -0.50 8.34 -25.77
CA SER A 47 -0.97 7.07 -25.23
C SER A 47 0.10 6.03 -25.49
N LEU A 48 0.79 5.58 -24.45
CA LEU A 48 1.88 4.62 -24.56
C LEU A 48 1.49 3.34 -23.81
N PRO A 49 2.04 2.17 -24.20
CA PRO A 49 1.87 0.97 -23.42
C PRO A 49 2.65 1.10 -22.11
N ASP A 50 2.01 0.72 -21.01
CA ASP A 50 2.62 0.68 -19.70
C ASP A 50 3.79 -0.33 -19.70
N PRO A 51 5.00 0.05 -19.24
CA PRO A 51 6.18 -0.81 -19.31
C PRO A 51 6.03 -2.17 -18.60
N GLN A 52 5.22 -2.25 -17.55
CA GLN A 52 4.99 -3.47 -16.79
C GLN A 52 3.91 -4.34 -17.41
N SER A 53 2.73 -3.77 -17.67
CA SER A 53 1.52 -4.50 -18.06
C SER A 53 1.27 -4.54 -19.57
N GLY A 54 1.85 -3.60 -20.33
CA GLY A 54 1.59 -3.39 -21.75
C GLY A 54 0.28 -2.68 -22.05
N GLU A 55 -0.53 -2.33 -21.04
CA GLU A 55 -1.81 -1.65 -21.23
C GLU A 55 -1.62 -0.20 -21.67
N LEU A 56 -2.47 0.30 -22.58
CA LEU A 56 -2.38 1.68 -23.06
C LEU A 56 -2.82 2.67 -21.99
N THR A 57 -1.87 3.47 -21.51
CA THR A 57 -2.11 4.54 -20.52
C THR A 57 -1.65 5.90 -21.07
N ARG A 58 -2.04 6.98 -20.39
CA ARG A 58 -1.73 8.36 -20.80
C ARG A 58 -0.41 8.80 -20.20
N TYR A 59 0.45 9.37 -21.04
CA TYR A 59 1.70 10.00 -20.64
C TYR A 59 1.76 11.42 -21.20
N PHE A 60 2.56 12.26 -20.56
CA PHE A 60 2.94 13.56 -21.07
C PHE A 60 4.33 13.46 -21.68
N PHE A 61 4.47 13.81 -22.96
CA PHE A 61 5.72 13.73 -23.69
C PHE A 61 6.20 15.14 -24.04
N CYS A 62 7.46 15.42 -23.74
CA CYS A 62 8.16 16.66 -24.06
C CYS A 62 9.46 16.27 -24.77
N PRO A 63 9.64 16.55 -26.07
CA PRO A 63 10.84 16.16 -26.82
C PRO A 63 12.16 16.48 -26.11
N ASP A 64 12.29 17.69 -25.56
CA ASP A 64 13.48 18.15 -24.85
C ASP A 64 13.77 17.43 -23.52
N ARG A 65 12.74 16.87 -22.88
CA ARG A 65 12.82 16.39 -21.48
C ARG A 65 12.47 14.91 -21.29
N GLY A 66 11.85 14.32 -22.30
CA GLY A 66 11.38 12.95 -22.32
C GLY A 66 9.94 12.76 -21.84
N ILE A 67 9.70 11.62 -21.21
CA ILE A 67 8.38 11.08 -20.95
C ILE A 67 8.04 11.28 -19.47
N TYR A 68 6.79 11.62 -19.19
CA TYR A 68 6.25 11.82 -17.86
C TYR A 68 4.99 10.95 -17.69
N GLU A 69 4.96 10.18 -16.62
CA GLU A 69 3.78 9.41 -16.22
C GLU A 69 2.86 10.25 -15.33
N PHE A 70 1.57 9.92 -15.31
CA PHE A 70 0.62 10.61 -14.45
C PHE A 70 0.35 9.82 -13.17
N THR A 71 0.88 10.31 -12.06
CA THR A 71 0.52 9.81 -10.73
C THR A 71 -0.75 10.49 -10.25
N VAL A 72 -1.77 9.71 -9.88
CA VAL A 72 -3.03 10.24 -9.35
C VAL A 72 -2.91 10.47 -7.85
N VAL A 73 -3.01 11.72 -7.44
CA VAL A 73 -3.13 12.12 -6.03
C VAL A 73 -4.58 12.44 -5.75
N ALA A 74 -5.23 11.54 -5.01
CA ALA A 74 -6.62 11.69 -4.60
C ALA A 74 -6.75 11.42 -3.09
N PRO A 75 -7.67 12.13 -2.40
CA PRO A 75 -8.00 11.84 -1.02
C PRO A 75 -8.65 10.45 -0.92
N PRO A 76 -8.53 9.78 0.24
CA PRO A 76 -9.25 8.54 0.50
C PRO A 76 -10.75 8.68 0.19
N ALA A 77 -11.36 7.64 -0.38
CA ALA A 77 -12.75 7.68 -0.85
C ALA A 77 -13.79 8.02 0.24
N HIS A 78 -13.46 7.76 1.52
CA HIS A 78 -14.31 8.11 2.67
C HIS A 78 -14.29 9.61 3.00
N LEU A 79 -13.33 10.38 2.46
CA LEU A 79 -13.26 11.83 2.63
C LEU A 79 -13.88 12.52 1.40
N ALA A 80 -15.07 13.09 1.58
CA ALA A 80 -15.78 13.82 0.53
C ALA A 80 -15.11 15.19 0.25
N ARG A 81 -14.07 15.22 -0.60
CA ARG A 81 -13.39 16.45 -1.02
C ARG A 81 -13.69 16.78 -2.49
N SER A 82 -13.86 18.07 -2.76
CA SER A 82 -14.07 18.65 -4.09
C SER A 82 -13.07 19.78 -4.37
N ILE A 83 -12.93 20.18 -5.64
CA ILE A 83 -12.09 21.32 -6.06
C ILE A 83 -13.00 22.41 -6.61
N LEU A 84 -12.82 23.64 -6.11
CA LEU A 84 -13.45 24.84 -6.65
C LEU A 84 -12.45 25.57 -7.56
N PHE A 85 -12.79 25.70 -8.83
CA PHE A 85 -12.08 26.52 -9.79
C PHE A 85 -12.70 27.91 -9.81
N THR A 86 -11.89 28.90 -9.47
CA THR A 86 -12.27 30.30 -9.58
C THR A 86 -11.49 30.95 -10.72
N PRO A 87 -12.15 31.72 -11.58
CA PRO A 87 -11.48 32.52 -12.59
C PRO A 87 -10.59 33.55 -11.88
N ARG A 88 -9.35 33.68 -12.35
CA ARG A 88 -8.43 34.70 -11.85
C ARG A 88 -8.82 36.03 -12.47
N THR A 89 -9.35 36.96 -11.68
CA THR A 89 -9.53 38.35 -12.09
C THR A 89 -8.15 38.92 -12.38
N ARG A 90 -7.78 39.03 -13.66
CA ARG A 90 -6.61 39.82 -14.06
C ARG A 90 -7.04 41.27 -13.98
N GLU A 91 -6.51 42.02 -13.03
CA GLU A 91 -6.49 43.48 -13.10
C GLU A 91 -5.57 43.87 -14.25
N THR A 92 -6.10 43.87 -15.48
CA THR A 92 -5.45 44.55 -16.60
C THR A 92 -5.71 46.03 -16.43
N SER A 93 -4.70 46.75 -15.93
CA SER A 93 -4.56 48.19 -16.03
C SER A 93 -4.35 48.58 -17.50
N SER A 94 -5.45 48.73 -18.23
CA SER A 94 -5.49 49.53 -19.45
C SER A 94 -6.89 50.13 -19.59
N PRO A 95 -7.05 51.46 -19.47
CA PRO A 95 -8.33 52.11 -19.75
C PRO A 95 -8.49 52.18 -21.27
N SER A 96 -9.05 51.14 -21.87
CA SER A 96 -9.68 51.29 -23.18
C SER A 96 -11.13 51.67 -22.94
N GLU A 97 -11.43 52.93 -23.23
CA GLU A 97 -12.78 53.49 -23.30
C GLU A 97 -13.59 52.72 -24.33
N ASP A 98 -14.38 51.76 -23.87
CA ASP A 98 -15.54 51.20 -24.59
C ASP A 98 -16.41 50.44 -23.56
N GLU A 99 -17.01 51.21 -22.65
CA GLU A 99 -18.07 50.72 -21.78
C GLU A 99 -19.34 50.46 -22.61
N ASN A 100 -19.51 49.22 -23.09
CA ASN A 100 -20.83 48.58 -23.27
C ASN A 100 -20.70 47.14 -23.82
N LYS A 101 -20.16 46.23 -23.01
CA LYS A 101 -20.54 44.82 -23.06
C LYS A 101 -20.69 44.30 -21.65
N ASP A 102 -21.90 43.89 -21.32
CA ASP A 102 -22.25 43.07 -20.15
C ASP A 102 -21.21 41.94 -20.00
N THR A 103 -20.22 42.17 -19.15
CA THR A 103 -19.22 41.16 -18.82
C THR A 103 -19.90 40.26 -17.80
N GLU A 104 -20.47 39.15 -18.27
CA GLU A 104 -21.05 38.15 -17.36
C GLU A 104 -20.04 37.83 -16.26
N PRO A 105 -20.47 37.73 -14.99
CA PRO A 105 -19.58 37.36 -13.91
C PRO A 105 -19.02 35.98 -14.23
N SER A 106 -17.71 35.91 -14.47
CA SER A 106 -17.02 34.66 -14.81
C SER A 106 -17.37 33.59 -13.77
N GLN A 107 -18.13 32.58 -14.19
CA GLN A 107 -18.71 31.61 -13.28
C GLN A 107 -17.61 30.63 -12.84
N GLY A 108 -17.40 30.53 -11.52
CA GLY A 108 -16.57 29.47 -10.95
C GLY A 108 -17.22 28.10 -11.19
N SER A 109 -16.40 27.05 -11.25
CA SER A 109 -16.87 25.68 -11.44
C SER A 109 -16.37 24.77 -10.32
N VAL A 110 -17.12 23.72 -9.99
CA VAL A 110 -16.75 22.76 -8.95
C VAL A 110 -16.62 21.37 -9.56
N THR A 111 -15.47 20.71 -9.34
CA THR A 111 -15.30 19.29 -9.62
C THR A 111 -15.53 18.49 -8.34
N LYS A 112 -16.45 17.51 -8.40
CA LYS A 112 -16.83 16.65 -7.27
C LYS A 112 -15.69 15.76 -6.78
N LYS A 113 -14.81 15.33 -7.69
CA LYS A 113 -13.62 14.51 -7.37
C LYS A 113 -12.41 15.42 -7.20
N ALA A 114 -11.88 15.52 -5.99
CA ALA A 114 -10.63 16.22 -5.74
C ALA A 114 -9.40 15.38 -6.14
N GLU A 115 -9.26 15.09 -7.43
CA GLU A 115 -8.10 14.38 -7.98
C GLU A 115 -7.12 15.35 -8.69
N PHE A 116 -5.83 15.16 -8.42
CA PHE A 116 -4.74 15.82 -9.12
C PHE A 116 -3.93 14.76 -9.86
N LEU A 117 -3.65 14.99 -11.15
CA LEU A 117 -2.74 14.16 -11.92
C LEU A 117 -1.39 14.87 -12.00
N VAL A 118 -0.36 14.29 -11.37
CA VAL A 118 0.99 14.84 -11.33
C VAL A 118 1.84 14.18 -12.39
N ALA A 119 2.40 14.96 -13.29
CA ALA A 119 3.34 14.48 -14.30
C ALA A 119 4.73 14.26 -13.66
N THR A 120 5.08 13.00 -13.39
CA THR A 120 6.37 12.59 -12.83
C THR A 120 7.26 12.04 -13.94
N PRO A 121 8.56 12.41 -14.01
CA PRO A 121 9.44 11.95 -15.08
C PRO A 121 9.67 10.44 -14.98
N ILE A 122 9.49 9.74 -16.08
CA ILE A 122 9.80 8.32 -16.23
C ILE A 122 10.96 8.15 -17.21
N ASP A 123 11.82 7.17 -16.95
CA ASP A 123 12.97 6.93 -17.81
C ASP A 123 12.58 6.16 -19.07
N ALA A 124 13.00 6.65 -20.24
CA ALA A 124 12.76 6.03 -21.54
C ALA A 124 13.27 4.58 -21.63
N MET A 125 14.29 4.24 -20.84
CA MET A 125 14.83 2.88 -20.70
C MET A 125 13.72 1.85 -20.47
N PHE A 126 12.72 2.14 -19.64
CA PHE A 126 11.66 1.18 -19.31
C PHE A 126 10.77 0.86 -20.51
N PHE A 127 10.58 1.80 -21.44
CA PHE A 127 9.88 1.55 -22.70
C PHE A 127 10.74 0.79 -23.71
N MET A 128 12.06 0.92 -23.64
CA MET A 128 12.97 0.21 -24.54
C MET A 128 13.25 -1.24 -24.12
N VAL A 129 13.20 -1.56 -22.83
CA VAL A 129 13.46 -2.92 -22.33
C VAL A 129 12.55 -3.95 -23.00
N PRO A 130 11.22 -3.76 -23.09
CA PRO A 130 10.34 -4.68 -23.83
C PRO A 130 10.66 -4.79 -25.33
N LEU A 131 11.26 -3.74 -25.93
CA LEU A 131 11.64 -3.73 -27.34
C LEU A 131 12.91 -4.53 -27.60
N LEU A 132 13.91 -4.34 -26.73
CA LEU A 132 15.24 -4.92 -26.84
C LEU A 132 15.33 -6.34 -26.28
N ALA A 133 14.45 -6.68 -25.34
CA ALA A 133 14.33 -8.01 -24.75
C ALA A 133 13.05 -8.72 -25.25
N PRO A 134 12.90 -8.97 -26.56
CA PRO A 134 11.72 -9.67 -27.04
C PRO A 134 11.66 -11.06 -26.39
N SER A 135 10.45 -11.52 -26.08
CA SER A 135 10.16 -12.86 -25.56
C SER A 135 10.52 -13.91 -26.63
N SER A 136 11.81 -14.17 -26.81
CA SER A 136 12.30 -14.89 -27.98
C SER A 136 12.16 -16.40 -27.79
N LYS A 137 11.35 -17.00 -28.65
CA LYS A 137 11.42 -18.44 -28.99
C LYS A 137 12.67 -18.79 -29.84
N SER A 138 13.57 -17.84 -30.12
CA SER A 138 14.80 -18.09 -30.87
C SER A 138 16.01 -17.59 -30.08
N GLY A 139 16.96 -18.49 -29.84
CA GLY A 139 18.15 -18.21 -29.04
C GLY A 139 19.01 -17.10 -29.63
N ARG A 140 19.50 -16.22 -28.75
CA ARG A 140 20.47 -15.12 -28.97
C ARG A 140 19.97 -14.01 -29.90
N SER A 141 19.57 -12.89 -29.28
CA SER A 141 19.43 -11.59 -29.94
C SER A 141 20.72 -11.27 -30.71
N LEU A 142 20.57 -11.04 -32.01
CA LEU A 142 21.63 -10.57 -32.91
C LEU A 142 21.86 -9.06 -32.67
N PHE A 143 23.04 -8.58 -33.03
CA PHE A 143 23.29 -7.14 -33.12
C PHE A 143 22.46 -6.56 -34.26
N GLN A 144 21.66 -5.53 -33.98
CA GLN A 144 20.77 -4.89 -34.95
C GLN A 144 20.74 -3.37 -34.75
N PRO A 145 20.55 -2.57 -35.82
CA PRO A 145 20.29 -1.14 -35.68
C PRO A 145 19.02 -0.90 -34.84
N LEU A 146 18.98 0.21 -34.12
CA LEU A 146 17.81 0.54 -33.29
C LEU A 146 16.54 0.72 -34.13
N ASP A 147 16.66 1.29 -35.33
CA ASP A 147 15.52 1.52 -36.22
C ASP A 147 14.94 0.20 -36.74
N ASP A 148 15.79 -0.77 -37.10
CA ASP A 148 15.35 -2.14 -37.46
C ASP A 148 14.61 -2.83 -36.32
N ILE A 149 15.08 -2.66 -35.08
CA ILE A 149 14.41 -3.23 -33.89
C ILE A 149 13.01 -2.62 -33.73
N ILE A 150 12.88 -1.30 -33.88
CA ILE A 150 11.59 -0.59 -33.77
C ILE A 150 10.64 -0.99 -34.92
N ASP A 151 11.17 -1.11 -36.14
CA ASP A 151 10.38 -1.43 -37.33
C ASP A 151 9.98 -2.90 -37.39
N SER A 152 10.73 -3.81 -36.77
CA SER A 152 10.37 -5.23 -36.66
C SER A 152 9.08 -5.48 -35.86
N GLN A 153 8.59 -4.48 -35.11
CA GLN A 153 7.37 -4.57 -34.32
C GLN A 153 6.19 -3.95 -35.04
N ASP A 154 5.47 -4.77 -35.82
CA ASP A 154 4.30 -4.34 -36.59
C ASP A 154 3.13 -3.86 -35.73
N ASP A 155 2.92 -4.47 -34.56
CA ASP A 155 1.79 -4.19 -33.65
C ASP A 155 2.04 -3.01 -32.70
N MET A 156 3.10 -2.22 -32.92
CA MET A 156 3.45 -1.12 -32.03
C MET A 156 2.42 0.02 -32.06
N PRO A 157 1.99 0.57 -30.90
CA PRO A 157 1.10 1.73 -30.86
C PRO A 157 1.67 2.94 -31.61
N LYS A 158 0.83 3.61 -32.41
CA LYS A 158 1.24 4.75 -33.25
C LYS A 158 1.94 5.86 -32.47
N HIS A 159 1.44 6.20 -31.28
CA HIS A 159 2.05 7.23 -30.44
C HIS A 159 3.41 6.80 -29.90
N LEU A 160 3.63 5.51 -29.60
CA LEU A 160 4.94 5.02 -29.19
C LEU A 160 5.93 5.14 -30.34
N ARG A 161 5.55 4.69 -31.54
CA ARG A 161 6.38 4.86 -32.75
C ARG A 161 6.73 6.32 -33.02
N GLN A 162 5.76 7.24 -32.89
CA GLN A 162 5.99 8.68 -33.03
C GLN A 162 6.94 9.26 -31.98
N VAL A 163 6.93 8.74 -30.74
CA VAL A 163 7.84 9.19 -29.68
C VAL A 163 9.26 8.67 -29.93
N LEU A 164 9.42 7.43 -30.40
CA LEU A 164 10.74 6.83 -30.64
C LEU A 164 11.46 7.43 -31.86
N TYR A 165 10.71 7.87 -32.87
CA TYR A 165 11.23 8.56 -34.07
C TYR A 165 11.26 10.10 -33.96
N ASP A 166 11.02 10.65 -32.78
CA ASP A 166 11.08 12.11 -32.57
C ASP A 166 12.55 12.58 -32.56
N ASP A 167 12.90 13.47 -33.50
CA ASP A 167 14.30 13.86 -33.78
C ASP A 167 15.01 14.49 -32.57
N GLU A 168 14.30 15.36 -31.85
CA GLU A 168 14.82 16.07 -30.67
C GLU A 168 15.07 15.08 -29.51
N PHE A 169 14.20 14.08 -29.37
CA PHE A 169 14.30 13.06 -28.33
C PHE A 169 15.27 11.90 -28.68
N ARG A 170 15.56 11.71 -29.97
CA ARG A 170 16.34 10.58 -30.52
C ARG A 170 17.70 10.41 -29.85
N SER A 171 18.41 11.51 -29.61
CA SER A 171 19.74 11.51 -28.99
C SER A 171 19.71 10.96 -27.55
N SER A 172 18.71 11.37 -26.76
CA SER A 172 18.46 10.88 -25.41
C SER A 172 18.10 9.39 -25.44
N LEU A 173 17.23 8.98 -26.37
CA LEU A 173 16.84 7.59 -26.54
C LEU A 173 18.04 6.68 -26.86
N LEU A 174 18.90 7.07 -27.80
CA LEU A 174 20.12 6.33 -28.15
C LEU A 174 21.05 6.18 -26.95
N ALA A 175 21.33 7.26 -26.22
CA ALA A 175 22.18 7.21 -25.02
C ALA A 175 21.62 6.25 -23.96
N ARG A 176 20.29 6.19 -23.81
CA ARG A 176 19.64 5.25 -22.89
C ARG A 176 19.66 3.81 -23.43
N ALA A 177 19.61 3.60 -24.75
CA ALA A 177 19.74 2.29 -25.37
C ALA A 177 21.16 1.73 -25.17
N GLU A 178 22.19 2.54 -25.44
CA GLU A 178 23.60 2.19 -25.23
C GLU A 178 23.90 1.79 -23.78
N ALA A 179 23.20 2.39 -22.81
CA ALA A 179 23.34 2.08 -21.40
C ALA A 179 22.87 0.67 -21.02
N ILE A 180 21.87 0.10 -21.73
CA ILE A 180 21.29 -1.23 -21.45
C ILE A 180 21.69 -2.32 -22.45
N SER A 181 22.48 -1.97 -23.46
CA SER A 181 22.84 -2.88 -24.53
C SER A 181 24.35 -2.88 -24.78
N GLU A 182 24.83 -3.99 -25.33
CA GLU A 182 26.13 -4.03 -26.00
C GLU A 182 26.01 -3.29 -27.33
N VAL A 183 26.99 -2.44 -27.60
CA VAL A 183 27.03 -1.62 -28.79
C VAL A 183 28.26 -2.04 -29.58
N VAL A 184 28.07 -2.30 -30.87
CA VAL A 184 29.14 -2.56 -31.83
C VAL A 184 28.95 -1.61 -33.01
N GLU A 185 30.03 -0.95 -33.42
CA GLU A 185 30.02 -0.10 -34.61
C GLU A 185 30.26 -0.96 -35.84
N ALA A 186 29.30 -0.95 -36.78
CA ALA A 186 29.38 -1.69 -38.03
C ALA A 186 29.22 -0.70 -39.19
N GLY A 187 30.34 -0.16 -39.68
CA GLY A 187 30.32 0.91 -40.67
C GLY A 187 29.93 2.25 -40.03
N ASP A 188 28.88 2.88 -40.55
CA ASP A 188 28.39 4.19 -40.07
C ASP A 188 27.26 4.07 -39.04
N GLU A 189 26.81 2.85 -38.72
CA GLU A 189 25.69 2.59 -37.82
C GLU A 189 26.11 1.86 -36.53
N LYS A 190 25.39 2.18 -35.45
CA LYS A 190 25.51 1.51 -34.16
C LYS A 190 24.55 0.35 -34.09
N MET A 191 25.10 -0.83 -33.84
CA MET A 191 24.33 -2.06 -33.68
C MET A 191 24.17 -2.36 -32.19
N PHE A 192 22.94 -2.63 -31.78
CA PHE A 192 22.55 -2.83 -30.39
C PHE A 192 22.20 -4.30 -30.14
N ARG A 193 22.61 -4.80 -28.97
CA ARG A 193 22.22 -6.11 -28.46
C ARG A 193 21.92 -6.02 -26.98
N PHE A 194 20.72 -6.43 -26.57
CA PHE A 194 20.31 -6.32 -25.17
C PHE A 194 21.25 -7.10 -24.23
N ASN A 195 21.64 -6.48 -23.12
CA ASN A 195 22.49 -7.09 -22.10
C ASN A 195 21.85 -6.91 -20.71
N GLU A 196 21.46 -8.02 -20.10
CA GLU A 196 20.78 -8.05 -18.81
C GLU A 196 21.68 -7.54 -17.67
N THR A 197 22.98 -7.85 -17.70
CA THR A 197 23.95 -7.38 -16.70
C THR A 197 24.09 -5.86 -16.73
N LYS A 198 24.12 -5.24 -17.90
CA LYS A 198 24.12 -3.77 -18.05
C LYS A 198 22.82 -3.16 -17.52
N LEU A 199 21.68 -3.77 -17.80
CA LEU A 199 20.40 -3.35 -17.23
C LEU A 199 20.43 -3.39 -15.69
N VAL A 200 20.92 -4.47 -15.08
CA VAL A 200 21.08 -4.58 -13.62
C VAL A 200 21.95 -3.45 -13.08
N GLN A 201 23.10 -3.18 -13.70
CA GLN A 201 24.00 -2.11 -13.29
C GLN A 201 23.32 -0.73 -13.34
N GLU A 202 22.59 -0.43 -14.41
CA GLU A 202 21.86 0.83 -14.53
C GLU A 202 20.72 0.96 -13.51
N LEU A 203 19.98 -0.11 -13.24
CA LEU A 203 18.94 -0.14 -12.19
C LEU A 203 19.55 0.06 -10.81
N ILE A 204 20.72 -0.52 -10.55
CA ILE A 204 21.44 -0.32 -9.30
C ILE A 204 21.90 1.14 -9.16
N LYS A 205 22.51 1.73 -10.18
CA LYS A 205 22.87 3.17 -10.15
C LYS A 205 21.65 4.07 -9.90
N LYS A 206 20.47 3.69 -10.40
CA LYS A 206 19.21 4.39 -10.11
C LYS A 206 18.79 4.20 -8.64
N ALA A 207 18.84 2.97 -8.13
CA ALA A 207 18.51 2.67 -6.75
C ALA A 207 19.45 3.37 -5.76
N GLU A 208 20.74 3.44 -6.07
CA GLU A 208 21.71 4.21 -5.28
C GLU A 208 21.38 5.71 -5.28
N ARG A 209 21.07 6.30 -6.45
CA ARG A 209 20.62 7.71 -6.52
C ARG A 209 19.35 7.96 -5.70
N ILE A 210 18.43 7.00 -5.65
CA ILE A 210 17.22 7.07 -4.82
C ILE A 210 17.60 6.99 -3.34
N ALA A 211 18.49 6.05 -2.96
CA ALA A 211 18.94 5.88 -1.59
C ALA A 211 19.72 7.10 -1.06
N ASP A 212 20.54 7.73 -1.90
CA ASP A 212 21.35 8.91 -1.55
C ASP A 212 20.50 10.18 -1.42
N ARG A 213 19.43 10.32 -2.24
CA ARG A 213 18.45 11.41 -2.12
C ARG A 213 17.44 11.19 -0.99
N GLY A 214 17.37 9.96 -0.47
CA GLY A 214 16.42 9.53 0.54
C GLY A 214 15.09 9.06 -0.06
N LEU A 215 14.49 8.06 0.58
CA LEU A 215 13.13 7.65 0.28
C LEU A 215 12.13 8.65 0.89
N PRO A 216 10.92 8.78 0.30
CA PRO A 216 9.82 9.51 0.94
C PRO A 216 9.62 9.05 2.38
N ALA A 217 9.34 9.99 3.29
CA ALA A 217 9.29 9.72 4.73
C ALA A 217 8.36 8.55 5.12
N SER A 218 7.23 8.39 4.42
CA SER A 218 6.30 7.29 4.62
C SER A 218 6.86 5.92 4.21
N LEU A 219 7.67 5.88 3.14
CA LEU A 219 8.34 4.65 2.68
C LEU A 219 9.54 4.33 3.57
N GLU A 220 10.32 5.34 3.95
CA GLU A 220 11.43 5.19 4.90
C GLU A 220 10.94 4.62 6.23
N GLU A 221 9.84 5.13 6.77
CA GLU A 221 9.27 4.63 8.02
C GLU A 221 8.85 3.16 7.93
N ARG A 222 8.10 2.80 6.88
CA ARG A 222 7.50 1.46 6.74
C ARG A 222 8.48 0.39 6.29
N PHE A 223 9.36 0.71 5.35
CA PHE A 223 10.23 -0.27 4.69
C PHE A 223 11.65 -0.27 5.22
N VAL A 224 12.09 0.80 5.89
CA VAL A 224 13.43 0.91 6.46
C VAL A 224 13.37 0.87 7.98
N ARG A 225 12.78 1.87 8.64
CA ARG A 225 12.77 1.97 10.11
C ARG A 225 12.00 0.83 10.76
N GLN A 226 10.78 0.56 10.32
CA GLN A 226 9.98 -0.54 10.85
C GLN A 226 10.60 -1.91 10.53
N ALA A 227 11.24 -2.07 9.37
CA ALA A 227 11.91 -3.32 9.02
C ALA A 227 13.12 -3.60 9.93
N LEU A 228 13.92 -2.57 10.24
CA LEU A 228 15.11 -2.64 11.08
C LEU A 228 14.83 -2.52 12.58
N ALA A 229 13.59 -2.20 12.99
CA ALA A 229 13.24 -2.06 14.39
C ALA A 229 13.34 -3.40 15.14
N THR A 230 14.33 -3.51 16.03
CA THR A 230 14.48 -4.64 16.94
C THR A 230 13.36 -4.63 17.98
N PRO A 231 12.64 -5.74 18.20
CA PRO A 231 11.62 -5.80 19.24
C PRO A 231 12.26 -5.63 20.62
N LEU A 232 11.75 -4.67 21.40
CA LEU A 232 12.15 -4.53 22.80
C LEU A 232 11.67 -5.76 23.56
N MET A 233 12.57 -6.71 23.80
CA MET A 233 12.31 -7.79 24.73
C MET A 233 12.17 -7.15 26.12
N ALA A 234 11.00 -7.31 26.74
CA ALA A 234 10.84 -6.96 28.14
C ALA A 234 11.76 -7.88 28.94
N VAL A 235 12.97 -7.40 29.24
CA VAL A 235 13.91 -8.10 30.11
C VAL A 235 13.20 -8.34 31.43
N LYS A 236 13.00 -9.62 31.74
CA LYS A 236 12.47 -10.09 33.01
C LYS A 236 13.47 -9.63 34.08
N ARG A 237 13.12 -8.60 34.87
CA ARG A 237 13.83 -8.27 36.11
C ARG A 237 13.56 -9.40 37.10
N GLU A 238 14.41 -10.41 37.11
CA GLU A 238 14.51 -11.35 38.23
C GLU A 238 15.96 -11.33 38.73
N ASP A 239 16.08 -11.04 40.02
CA ASP A 239 17.26 -11.04 40.91
C ASP A 239 18.30 -9.89 40.83
N VAL A 240 17.92 -8.74 41.42
CA VAL A 240 18.80 -8.07 42.40
C VAL A 240 17.93 -7.53 43.54
N ALA A 241 17.70 -8.37 44.56
CA ALA A 241 17.26 -7.92 45.88
C ALA A 241 17.85 -8.86 46.94
N THR A 242 18.94 -8.45 47.56
CA THR A 242 19.22 -8.58 49.01
C THR A 242 20.57 -7.93 49.29
N SER A 243 20.54 -6.77 49.94
CA SER A 243 21.43 -6.36 51.03
C SER A 243 21.16 -4.88 51.34
N GLN A 244 20.14 -4.63 52.17
CA GLN A 244 20.09 -3.47 53.03
C GLN A 244 20.68 -3.88 54.38
N GLU A 245 21.61 -3.08 54.93
CA GLU A 245 21.54 -2.50 56.29
C GLU A 245 22.78 -1.58 56.58
N PRO A 246 22.82 -0.76 57.66
CA PRO A 246 22.52 0.69 57.61
C PRO A 246 23.65 1.60 58.16
N SER A 247 23.55 2.93 58.01
CA SER A 247 24.17 3.88 58.96
C SER A 247 23.65 5.32 58.82
N ASN A 248 22.91 5.73 59.86
CA ASN A 248 22.73 7.03 60.53
C ASN A 248 22.97 8.41 59.88
N GLU A 249 21.95 9.26 60.12
CA GLU A 249 21.91 10.67 60.62
C GLU A 249 22.86 11.71 59.98
N SER A 250 22.46 12.94 59.64
CA SER A 250 21.55 13.89 60.30
C SER A 250 21.08 15.01 59.35
N GLN A 251 20.14 15.83 59.85
CA GLN A 251 19.76 17.21 59.44
C GLN A 251 18.55 17.40 58.51
N GLU A 252 17.37 17.29 59.12
CA GLU A 252 16.51 18.44 59.49
C GLU A 252 16.47 19.66 58.53
N SER A 253 15.35 19.83 57.82
CA SER A 253 14.58 21.08 57.86
C SER A 253 13.12 20.83 57.47
N ALA A 254 12.23 21.16 58.40
CA ALA A 254 10.79 21.05 58.30
C ALA A 254 10.17 22.24 57.52
N SER A 255 9.02 22.00 56.89
CA SER A 255 7.82 22.87 56.73
C SER A 255 6.84 22.14 55.77
N LYS A 256 5.81 21.41 56.21
CA LYS A 256 4.42 21.86 56.51
C LYS A 256 3.85 22.86 55.49
N SER A 257 2.65 22.77 54.92
CA SER A 257 1.44 21.94 55.13
C SER A 257 0.46 22.22 53.97
N GLU A 258 -0.43 21.25 53.67
CA GLU A 258 -1.90 21.37 53.48
C GLU A 258 -2.50 22.42 52.52
N GLU A 259 -3.65 22.29 51.87
CA GLU A 259 -4.68 21.28 51.58
C GLU A 259 -5.77 22.08 50.81
N ARG A 260 -6.65 21.39 50.07
CA ARG A 260 -8.07 21.73 49.80
C ARG A 260 -8.53 22.16 48.39
N GLN A 261 -9.42 21.29 47.87
CA GLN A 261 -10.76 21.53 47.32
C GLN A 261 -10.86 22.24 45.95
N ASP A 262 -11.71 21.84 44.99
CA ASP A 262 -13.05 21.25 45.06
C ASP A 262 -13.40 20.46 43.77
N SER A 263 -14.32 19.51 43.90
CA SER A 263 -15.21 19.01 42.83
C SER A 263 -16.65 19.39 43.18
N PRO A 264 -17.56 19.47 42.19
CA PRO A 264 -18.69 18.53 42.18
C PRO A 264 -18.99 18.01 40.76
N SER A 265 -19.07 16.69 40.52
CA SER A 265 -20.21 15.76 40.72
C SER A 265 -21.39 15.96 39.73
N THR A 266 -21.60 15.07 38.73
CA THR A 266 -22.60 13.94 38.66
C THR A 266 -24.01 14.38 38.15
N VAL A 267 -24.86 13.66 37.39
CA VAL A 267 -25.24 12.23 37.13
C VAL A 267 -25.98 12.18 35.75
N GLY A 268 -25.73 11.26 34.81
CA GLY A 268 -26.40 9.95 34.56
C GLY A 268 -27.54 10.05 33.50
N THR A 269 -27.87 9.11 32.60
CA THR A 269 -27.88 7.64 32.69
C THR A 269 -28.22 7.02 31.30
N THR A 270 -27.37 6.09 30.82
CA THR A 270 -27.65 4.76 30.21
C THR A 270 -28.50 4.57 28.94
N ALA A 271 -27.90 4.01 27.86
CA ALA A 271 -28.11 2.61 27.37
C ALA A 271 -27.58 2.38 25.93
N THR A 272 -26.87 1.25 25.77
CA THR A 272 -26.15 0.61 24.64
C THR A 272 -27.05 -0.05 23.57
N PRO A 273 -26.56 -0.70 22.47
CA PRO A 273 -25.16 -1.06 22.14
C PRO A 273 -24.65 -0.66 20.73
N SER A 274 -23.34 -0.44 20.70
CA SER A 274 -22.49 -0.26 19.54
C SER A 274 -22.04 -1.60 18.95
N VAL A 275 -21.86 -1.65 17.62
CA VAL A 275 -20.94 -2.57 16.94
C VAL A 275 -19.86 -1.69 16.32
N THR A 276 -18.76 -1.53 17.04
CA THR A 276 -17.58 -0.77 16.62
C THR A 276 -16.41 -1.73 16.44
N THR A 277 -15.74 -1.57 15.31
CA THR A 277 -14.41 -2.06 14.95
C THR A 277 -13.36 -1.77 16.03
N PRO A 278 -12.39 -2.67 16.28
CA PRO A 278 -11.33 -2.42 17.24
C PRO A 278 -10.30 -1.46 16.61
N ALA A 279 -10.42 -0.18 16.96
CA ALA A 279 -9.33 0.78 16.95
C ALA A 279 -8.97 1.04 18.42
N GLY A 280 -7.71 0.81 18.78
CA GLY A 280 -7.17 1.15 20.09
C GLY A 280 -6.51 -0.02 20.81
N GLU A 281 -5.31 -0.39 20.39
CA GLU A 281 -4.31 -0.85 21.34
C GLU A 281 -3.18 0.18 21.35
N SER A 282 -3.09 0.89 22.47
CA SER A 282 -2.09 1.91 22.73
C SER A 282 -0.70 1.27 22.79
N THR A 283 0.02 1.29 21.68
CA THR A 283 1.49 1.28 21.71
C THR A 283 1.95 2.55 22.42
N PRO A 284 2.81 2.48 23.45
CA PRO A 284 3.30 3.68 24.10
C PRO A 284 4.10 4.51 23.11
N VAL A 285 3.83 5.81 23.17
CA VAL A 285 4.59 6.88 22.52
C VAL A 285 6.08 6.67 22.80
N SER A 286 6.88 6.49 21.75
CA SER A 286 8.33 6.48 21.84
C SER A 286 8.82 7.93 21.87
N GLN A 287 9.37 8.37 23.01
CA GLN A 287 10.24 9.54 23.07
C GLN A 287 11.57 9.23 22.36
N PRO A 288 12.27 10.25 21.81
CA PRO A 288 13.47 10.04 21.02
C PRO A 288 14.65 9.79 21.96
N SER A 289 14.98 8.53 22.19
CA SER A 289 16.20 8.17 22.90
C SER A 289 16.91 7.02 22.20
N GLU A 290 18.10 7.38 21.73
CA GLU A 290 19.27 6.56 21.42
C GLU A 290 19.19 5.73 20.13
N GLU A 291 19.91 6.25 19.13
CA GLU A 291 20.34 5.54 17.91
C GLU A 291 20.90 4.17 18.27
N SER A 292 20.07 3.13 18.14
CA SER A 292 20.49 1.76 18.27
C SER A 292 21.31 1.38 17.03
N THR A 293 22.63 1.29 17.23
CA THR A 293 23.66 0.34 16.75
C THR A 293 23.49 -0.41 15.41
N ILE A 294 22.63 0.01 14.50
CA ILE A 294 22.52 -0.59 13.16
C ILE A 294 23.47 0.18 12.26
N PRO A 295 24.49 -0.48 11.67
CA PRO A 295 25.44 0.19 10.81
C PRO A 295 24.75 0.90 9.64
N ASP A 296 25.13 2.15 9.36
CA ASP A 296 24.57 2.97 8.27
C ASP A 296 24.59 2.26 6.92
N HIS A 297 25.59 1.38 6.70
CA HIS A 297 25.70 0.60 5.48
C HIS A 297 24.53 -0.38 5.29
N ILE A 298 23.99 -0.97 6.37
CA ILE A 298 22.83 -1.89 6.30
C ILE A 298 21.57 -1.11 5.94
N THR A 299 21.38 0.06 6.55
CA THR A 299 20.28 0.98 6.22
C THR A 299 20.35 1.41 4.76
N ARG A 300 21.54 1.73 4.24
CA ARG A 300 21.74 2.06 2.82
C ARG A 300 21.41 0.87 1.91
N LEU A 301 21.87 -0.34 2.25
CA LEU A 301 21.54 -1.55 1.48
C LEU A 301 20.03 -1.83 1.47
N LEU A 302 19.34 -1.61 2.60
CA LEU A 302 17.90 -1.75 2.68
C LEU A 302 17.19 -0.75 1.77
N ARG A 303 17.57 0.53 1.80
CA ARG A 303 17.04 1.56 0.89
C ARG A 303 17.22 1.18 -0.58
N ILE A 304 18.40 0.70 -0.96
CA ILE A 304 18.69 0.23 -2.33
C ILE A 304 17.77 -0.94 -2.68
N SER A 305 17.63 -1.92 -1.79
CA SER A 305 16.75 -3.08 -2.02
C SER A 305 15.29 -2.67 -2.21
N THR A 306 14.79 -1.75 -1.39
CA THR A 306 13.42 -1.21 -1.49
C THR A 306 13.21 -0.47 -2.81
N ALA A 307 14.18 0.35 -3.24
CA ALA A 307 14.12 1.06 -4.50
C ALA A 307 14.16 0.10 -5.71
N LEU A 308 14.96 -0.96 -5.65
CA LEU A 308 15.00 -2.01 -6.68
C LEU A 308 13.67 -2.76 -6.75
N SER A 309 13.09 -3.16 -5.62
CA SER A 309 11.76 -3.79 -5.57
C SER A 309 10.70 -2.88 -6.18
N PHE A 310 10.67 -1.60 -5.81
CA PHE A 310 9.75 -0.63 -6.38
C PHE A 310 9.86 -0.55 -7.91
N MET A 311 11.07 -0.44 -8.46
CA MET A 311 11.26 -0.36 -9.92
C MET A 311 10.86 -1.65 -10.65
N LYS A 312 11.15 -2.82 -10.06
CA LYS A 312 10.75 -4.12 -10.60
C LYS A 312 9.23 -4.28 -10.64
N GLU A 313 8.58 -3.92 -9.54
CA GLU A 313 7.13 -4.04 -9.38
C GLU A 313 6.33 -2.95 -10.10
N SER A 314 6.95 -1.86 -10.55
CA SER A 314 6.23 -0.76 -11.20
C SER A 314 6.49 -0.66 -12.70
N TYR A 315 7.67 -1.06 -13.18
CA TYR A 315 8.09 -0.74 -14.56
C TYR A 315 8.62 -1.92 -15.36
N LEU A 316 8.75 -3.11 -14.77
CA LEU A 316 9.31 -4.27 -15.45
C LEU A 316 8.28 -5.40 -15.51
N SER A 317 8.29 -6.13 -16.62
CA SER A 317 7.49 -7.35 -16.74
C SER A 317 8.02 -8.44 -15.81
N ALA A 318 7.14 -9.36 -15.40
CA ALA A 318 7.49 -10.44 -14.48
C ALA A 318 8.67 -11.30 -14.98
N THR A 319 8.78 -11.51 -16.29
CA THR A 319 9.87 -12.29 -16.91
C THR A 319 11.22 -11.61 -16.81
N VAL A 320 11.27 -10.28 -17.00
CA VAL A 320 12.50 -9.52 -16.84
C VAL A 320 12.87 -9.43 -15.37
N ALA A 321 11.88 -9.16 -14.49
CA ALA A 321 12.09 -9.10 -13.05
C ALA A 321 12.71 -10.39 -12.50
N SER A 322 12.22 -11.57 -12.91
CA SER A 322 12.78 -12.86 -12.45
C SER A 322 14.23 -13.07 -12.89
N ARG A 323 14.58 -12.71 -14.13
CA ARG A 323 15.97 -12.78 -14.61
C ARG A 323 16.89 -11.83 -13.85
N LEU A 324 16.41 -10.64 -13.52
CA LEU A 324 17.18 -9.71 -12.68
C LEU A 324 17.43 -10.29 -11.28
N ASP A 325 16.46 -10.98 -10.69
CA ASP A 325 16.63 -11.65 -9.40
C ASP A 325 17.68 -12.77 -9.47
N GLU A 326 17.70 -13.55 -10.56
CA GLU A 326 18.73 -14.58 -10.79
C GLU A 326 20.13 -13.95 -10.89
N ILE A 327 20.28 -12.85 -11.62
CA ILE A 327 21.58 -12.15 -11.76
C ILE A 327 22.01 -11.53 -10.44
N ILE A 328 21.09 -10.91 -9.69
CA ILE A 328 21.38 -10.32 -8.37
C ILE A 328 21.70 -11.40 -7.32
N ALA A 329 21.13 -12.60 -7.44
CA ALA A 329 21.47 -13.74 -6.59
C ALA A 329 22.80 -14.42 -6.97
N SER A 330 23.29 -14.19 -8.18
CA SER A 330 24.55 -14.74 -8.69
C SER A 330 25.77 -14.14 -7.97
N ALA A 331 26.89 -14.87 -8.01
CA ALA A 331 28.18 -14.43 -7.49
C ALA A 331 28.77 -13.25 -8.27
N GLU A 332 28.29 -13.00 -9.48
CA GLU A 332 28.66 -11.85 -10.33
C GLU A 332 27.80 -10.61 -10.06
N SER A 333 26.99 -10.63 -9.00
CA SER A 333 26.17 -9.49 -8.61
C SER A 333 27.07 -8.29 -8.27
N PRO A 334 26.76 -7.09 -8.80
CA PRO A 334 27.55 -5.90 -8.52
C PRO A 334 27.34 -5.35 -7.10
N ILE A 335 26.35 -5.84 -6.34
CA ILE A 335 26.09 -5.50 -4.95
C ILE A 335 25.83 -6.76 -4.13
N ASP A 336 26.52 -6.90 -3.00
CA ASP A 336 26.28 -7.97 -2.04
C ASP A 336 25.18 -7.60 -1.03
N PHE A 337 24.04 -8.30 -1.12
CA PHE A 337 22.92 -8.16 -0.17
C PHE A 337 22.96 -9.16 0.98
N LYS A 338 23.98 -10.02 1.11
CA LYS A 338 24.08 -11.00 2.20
C LYS A 338 24.06 -10.35 3.59
N PRO A 339 24.83 -9.28 3.88
CA PRO A 339 24.83 -8.66 5.21
C PRO A 339 23.44 -8.15 5.61
N LEU A 340 22.70 -7.62 4.64
CA LEU A 340 21.33 -7.17 4.84
C LEU A 340 20.39 -8.35 5.15
N LYS A 341 20.47 -9.43 4.37
CA LYS A 341 19.64 -10.63 4.56
C LYS A 341 19.88 -11.29 5.91
N ASP A 342 21.14 -11.38 6.34
CA ASP A 342 21.52 -11.95 7.62
C ASP A 342 20.99 -11.10 8.78
N CYS A 343 21.17 -9.78 8.73
CA CYS A 343 20.64 -8.86 9.73
C CYS A 343 19.10 -8.92 9.83
N LEU A 344 18.39 -8.91 8.68
CA LEU A 344 16.93 -9.03 8.67
C LEU A 344 16.46 -10.38 9.22
N LYS A 345 17.22 -11.46 9.01
CA LYS A 345 16.93 -12.78 9.56
C LYS A 345 17.09 -12.80 11.08
N GLU A 346 18.16 -12.22 11.61
CA GLU A 346 18.37 -12.07 13.06
C GLU A 346 17.23 -11.27 13.71
N ILE A 347 16.82 -10.15 13.09
CA ILE A 347 15.68 -9.36 13.57
C ILE A 347 14.38 -10.17 13.54
N ALA A 348 14.15 -10.97 12.50
CA ALA A 348 12.98 -11.83 12.41
C ALA A 348 12.99 -12.93 13.49
N GLU A 349 14.15 -13.51 13.80
CA GLU A 349 14.32 -14.48 14.88
C GLU A 349 14.05 -13.84 16.25
N LEU A 350 14.56 -12.63 16.50
CA LEU A 350 14.26 -11.86 17.72
C LEU A 350 12.76 -11.54 17.84
N ARG A 351 12.08 -11.21 16.72
CA ARG A 351 10.62 -11.00 16.70
C ARG A 351 9.86 -12.27 17.02
N ALA A 352 10.26 -13.40 16.45
CA ALA A 352 9.66 -14.70 16.76
C ALA A 352 9.87 -15.08 18.23
N GLN A 353 11.06 -14.86 18.77
CA GLN A 353 11.38 -15.14 20.18
C GLN A 353 10.58 -14.24 21.14
N ALA A 354 10.44 -12.95 20.81
CA ALA A 354 9.66 -12.01 21.61
C ALA A 354 8.16 -12.36 21.61
N LEU A 355 7.62 -12.77 20.47
CA LEU A 355 6.23 -13.25 20.37
C LEU A 355 6.03 -14.53 21.19
N ALA A 356 6.92 -15.52 21.06
CA ALA A 356 6.85 -16.75 21.86
C ALA A 356 6.95 -16.48 23.37
N SER A 357 7.77 -15.51 23.79
CA SER A 357 7.91 -15.13 25.21
C SER A 357 6.65 -14.46 25.75
N ARG A 358 5.98 -13.64 24.92
CA ARG A 358 4.70 -13.02 25.27
C ARG A 358 3.59 -14.05 25.41
N ASP A 359 3.53 -15.01 24.50
CA ASP A 359 2.56 -16.10 24.56
C ASP A 359 2.70 -16.89 25.87
N MET A 360 3.93 -17.20 26.32
CA MET A 360 4.15 -17.88 27.61
C MET A 360 3.77 -17.01 28.83
N SER A 361 3.96 -15.69 28.76
CA SER A 361 3.61 -14.78 29.87
C SER A 361 2.11 -14.51 30.01
N ASN A 362 1.35 -14.66 28.91
CA ASN A 362 -0.11 -14.46 28.90
C ASN A 362 -0.89 -15.62 29.54
N PHE A 363 -0.24 -16.76 29.82
CA PHE A 363 -0.84 -17.84 30.61
C PHE A 363 -0.83 -17.59 32.13
N SER A 364 -0.25 -16.48 32.61
CA SER A 364 -0.11 -16.19 34.06
C SER A 364 -1.14 -15.18 34.61
N ARG A 365 -2.06 -14.66 33.79
CA ARG A 365 -3.22 -13.92 34.32
C ARG A 365 -4.26 -14.91 34.85
N LYS A 366 -4.19 -15.17 36.16
CA LYS A 366 -5.21 -15.79 37.02
C LYS A 366 -6.56 -16.01 36.32
N ARG A 367 -6.69 -17.13 35.60
CA ARG A 367 -7.96 -17.85 35.62
C ARG A 367 -8.01 -18.48 37.01
N ALA A 368 -9.09 -18.21 37.73
CA ALA A 368 -9.33 -18.86 39.01
C ALA A 368 -9.17 -20.37 38.78
N LEU A 369 -8.31 -20.98 39.60
CA LEU A 369 -7.95 -22.40 39.57
C LEU A 369 -9.14 -23.33 39.92
N ASP A 370 -10.36 -22.80 39.87
CA ASP A 370 -11.62 -23.44 40.23
C ASP A 370 -12.52 -23.70 38.99
N ASP A 371 -12.30 -22.97 37.86
CA ASP A 371 -13.14 -23.11 36.65
C ASP A 371 -12.56 -24.08 35.60
N GLU A 372 -11.28 -24.44 35.63
CA GLU A 372 -10.68 -25.31 34.58
C GLU A 372 -11.12 -26.78 34.67
N GLU A 373 -11.51 -27.27 35.85
CA GLU A 373 -12.13 -28.60 35.97
C GLU A 373 -13.59 -28.62 35.51
N GLU A 374 -14.31 -27.50 35.61
CA GLU A 374 -15.69 -27.38 35.12
C GLU A 374 -15.72 -27.14 33.60
N ASP A 375 -14.86 -26.25 33.07
CA ASP A 375 -14.76 -25.98 31.63
C ASP A 375 -14.32 -27.23 30.83
N THR A 376 -13.39 -28.03 31.35
CA THR A 376 -12.97 -29.28 30.66
C THR A 376 -14.03 -30.38 30.75
N ARG A 377 -14.91 -30.36 31.77
CA ARG A 377 -16.08 -31.25 31.86
C ARG A 377 -17.21 -30.77 30.96
N GLU A 378 -17.44 -29.45 30.86
CA GLU A 378 -18.44 -28.84 30.00
C GLU A 378 -18.07 -28.92 28.51
N GLU A 379 -16.81 -28.73 28.15
CA GLU A 379 -16.35 -28.86 26.76
C GLU A 379 -16.32 -30.34 26.32
N LYS A 380 -15.97 -31.28 27.22
CA LYS A 380 -16.15 -32.72 26.97
C LYS A 380 -17.62 -33.12 26.85
N LYS A 381 -18.53 -32.52 27.63
CA LYS A 381 -19.97 -32.74 27.52
C LYS A 381 -20.51 -32.17 26.21
N ARG A 382 -20.07 -30.97 25.80
CA ARG A 382 -20.47 -30.33 24.55
C ARG A 382 -19.95 -31.06 23.31
N ARG A 383 -18.72 -31.60 23.34
CA ARG A 383 -18.20 -32.49 22.27
C ARG A 383 -18.95 -33.81 22.19
N LYS A 384 -19.27 -34.45 23.32
CA LYS A 384 -20.08 -35.68 23.32
C LYS A 384 -21.49 -35.42 22.80
N GLU A 385 -22.11 -34.31 23.16
CA GLU A 385 -23.45 -33.93 22.65
C GLU A 385 -23.43 -33.57 21.16
N GLU A 386 -22.38 -32.93 20.64
CA GLU A 386 -22.22 -32.72 19.19
C GLU A 386 -21.96 -34.01 18.42
N GLU A 387 -21.15 -34.92 18.97
CA GLU A 387 -20.88 -36.23 18.35
C GLU A 387 -22.12 -37.14 18.38
N GLU A 388 -22.93 -37.07 19.45
CA GLU A 388 -24.20 -37.78 19.53
C GLU A 388 -25.27 -37.18 18.61
N LYS A 389 -25.29 -35.85 18.43
CA LYS A 389 -26.15 -35.19 17.43
C LYS A 389 -25.72 -35.54 16.01
N LYS A 390 -24.42 -35.60 15.72
CA LYS A 390 -23.89 -36.01 14.41
C LYS A 390 -24.16 -37.49 14.12
N SER A 391 -24.04 -38.38 15.10
CA SER A 391 -24.39 -39.79 14.90
C SER A 391 -25.90 -40.00 14.73
N LYS A 392 -26.75 -39.28 15.47
CA LYS A 392 -28.22 -39.27 15.27
C LYS A 392 -28.64 -38.65 13.94
N ALA A 393 -27.85 -37.71 13.39
CA ALA A 393 -28.08 -37.12 12.06
C ALA A 393 -27.58 -38.03 10.92
N ALA A 394 -26.53 -38.82 11.16
CA ALA A 394 -25.98 -39.79 10.20
C ALA A 394 -26.80 -41.08 10.08
N GLU A 395 -27.68 -41.39 11.04
CA GLU A 395 -28.61 -42.51 10.93
C GLU A 395 -29.77 -42.20 9.96
N SER A 396 -29.79 -42.90 8.83
CA SER A 396 -30.83 -42.82 7.80
C SER A 396 -32.21 -43.24 8.34
N GLN A 397 -33.29 -42.66 7.80
CA GLN A 397 -34.66 -42.94 8.26
C GLN A 397 -35.04 -44.43 8.22
N ALA A 398 -34.47 -45.21 7.31
CA ALA A 398 -34.70 -46.65 7.22
C ALA A 398 -34.15 -47.41 8.45
N VAL A 399 -32.97 -47.03 8.95
CA VAL A 399 -32.35 -47.62 10.15
C VAL A 399 -33.15 -47.25 11.40
N LYS A 400 -33.69 -46.03 11.48
CA LYS A 400 -34.58 -45.59 12.57
C LYS A 400 -35.90 -46.36 12.61
N LYS A 401 -36.46 -46.74 11.46
CA LYS A 401 -37.67 -47.57 11.39
C LYS A 401 -37.40 -49.04 11.74
N LEU A 402 -36.23 -49.58 11.37
CA LEU A 402 -35.77 -50.92 11.77
C LEU A 402 -35.52 -51.06 13.28
N LYS A 403 -34.96 -50.02 13.92
CA LYS A 403 -34.68 -49.98 15.37
C LYS A 403 -35.94 -49.96 16.25
N LYS A 404 -37.10 -49.60 15.68
CA LYS A 404 -38.41 -49.61 16.37
C LYS A 404 -39.09 -50.99 16.37
N VAL A 405 -38.55 -51.97 15.65
CA VAL A 405 -39.06 -53.34 15.70
C VAL A 405 -38.59 -53.98 17.00
N ASN A 406 -39.52 -54.52 17.78
CA ASN A 406 -39.20 -55.12 19.07
C ASN A 406 -38.45 -56.44 18.88
N THR A 407 -37.14 -56.44 19.12
CA THR A 407 -36.28 -57.62 18.97
C THR A 407 -36.23 -58.49 20.23
N SER A 408 -37.05 -58.22 21.26
CA SER A 408 -37.12 -59.07 22.46
C SER A 408 -37.83 -60.39 22.12
N GLY A 409 -37.06 -61.45 21.87
CA GLY A 409 -37.56 -62.79 21.55
C GLY A 409 -36.91 -63.46 20.34
N MET A 410 -36.16 -62.71 19.52
CA MET A 410 -35.35 -63.29 18.44
C MET A 410 -33.97 -63.74 18.96
N GLN A 411 -33.63 -65.00 18.71
CA GLN A 411 -32.32 -65.56 19.03
C GLN A 411 -31.24 -64.90 18.12
N LYS A 412 -30.16 -64.39 18.72
CA LYS A 412 -29.10 -63.70 17.96
C LYS A 412 -28.39 -64.68 17.03
N MET A 413 -28.14 -64.29 15.78
CA MET A 413 -27.39 -65.12 14.82
C MET A 413 -26.00 -65.55 15.34
N SER A 414 -25.40 -64.77 16.25
CA SER A 414 -24.13 -65.11 16.90
C SER A 414 -24.18 -66.33 17.82
N SER A 415 -25.36 -66.75 18.30
CA SER A 415 -25.49 -68.00 19.09
C SER A 415 -25.56 -69.25 18.22
N PHE A 416 -25.76 -69.12 16.90
CA PHE A 416 -25.74 -70.27 15.97
C PHE A 416 -24.33 -70.62 15.47
N PHE A 417 -23.35 -69.72 15.63
CA PHE A 417 -21.97 -69.90 15.16
C PHE A 417 -20.94 -70.05 16.29
N ALA A 418 -21.38 -70.29 17.53
CA ALA A 418 -20.46 -70.60 18.62
C ALA A 418 -19.78 -71.95 18.36
N LYS A 419 -18.52 -71.89 17.91
CA LYS A 419 -17.65 -73.05 17.71
C LYS A 419 -17.43 -73.76 19.05
N ALA A 420 -17.73 -75.06 19.11
CA ALA A 420 -17.60 -75.88 20.31
C ALA A 420 -16.17 -75.76 20.90
N ALA A 421 -16.09 -75.50 22.20
CA ALA A 421 -14.83 -75.45 22.94
C ALA A 421 -14.16 -76.85 22.93
N PRO A 422 -12.82 -76.93 22.78
CA PRO A 422 -12.12 -78.22 22.80
C PRO A 422 -12.21 -78.86 24.19
N LYS A 423 -12.62 -80.14 24.23
CA LYS A 423 -12.54 -80.98 25.42
C LYS A 423 -11.08 -81.07 25.86
N LYS A 424 -10.78 -80.61 27.07
CA LYS A 424 -9.54 -80.95 27.78
C LYS A 424 -9.61 -82.43 28.17
N THR A 425 -8.54 -83.15 27.88
CA THR A 425 -8.24 -84.52 28.34
C THR A 425 -8.42 -84.69 29.83
#